data_AF-A0A1F5AFZ3-F1
#
_entry.id   AF-A0A1F5AFZ3-F1
#
_cell.length_a   1.000
_cell.length_b   1.000
_cell.length_c   1.000
_cell.angle_alpha   90.00
_cell.angle_beta   90.00
_cell.angle_gamma   90.00
#
_symmetry.space_group_name_H-M   'P 1'
#
loop_
_entity.id
_entity.type
_entity.pdbx_description
1 polymer ?
#
loop_
_entity_poly.entity_id
_entity_poly.type
_entity_poly.pdbx_seq_one_letter_code
_entity_poly.pdbx_strand_id
1 'polypeptide(L)'
;MNSKSGRKTLLSIALTIALYISVFWAVLPAFLFSIGLRMDALLPVPWTASPVSQATGGVLAGIGLALTALGMKHLWTKGKGLPISHLPPQKFVSGGVYRYFRHPIYVGYTALFMGAAALIGSFWSLTFAAPLLACGWVGYALFYEEPVLLDRFGQAYAEYRKATPLFVPRRIGRVVAKALDPWIRRLFGQLSRLAASTIFFRRGNFILVTYGLFVAIGSFIFMLHVSALFLAQGVSGRDTAIFLAASALSAAFFAHAFWWLKRWKEMLHQPLWGFRLVGFVSYGALFGLIVAAVAFARIFRYDGLMVLDVVVRGMFIAYALGRIGCLTYGCCWGKESAGHGIVYRSAEAKVNRLRGPSQTPRHPTPFYSALEGLLIFALVNILPALRMSAGFLTAFAFLFYPTVRLFIESYRDRDCKILRCLNEGHLGCALMFAAGLVLLFAIRPAPAAASPSPLNAAAIGSLLPLVPFILALAGIIFFISGFHWRRVGSW
;
A
#
# COMPACT_ATOMS: atom_id res chain seq x y z
N MET A 1 34.68 -15.96 -39.60
CA MET A 1 33.94 -15.74 -38.32
C MET A 1 33.34 -17.06 -37.87
N ASN A 2 33.60 -17.46 -36.62
CA ASN A 2 33.56 -18.85 -36.15
C ASN A 2 32.12 -19.39 -35.90
N SER A 3 31.70 -20.47 -36.57
CA SER A 3 30.34 -21.04 -36.50
C SER A 3 29.91 -21.47 -35.08
N LYS A 4 30.86 -21.85 -34.22
CA LYS A 4 30.63 -22.16 -32.80
C LYS A 4 30.24 -20.94 -31.97
N SER A 5 30.71 -19.75 -32.34
CA SER A 5 30.35 -18.49 -31.65
C SER A 5 28.91 -18.09 -32.00
N GLY A 6 28.54 -18.15 -33.29
CA GLY A 6 27.17 -17.88 -33.74
C GLY A 6 26.12 -18.83 -33.14
N ARG A 7 26.44 -20.12 -32.99
CA ARG A 7 25.54 -21.12 -32.40
C ARG A 7 25.30 -20.88 -30.89
N LYS A 8 26.33 -20.48 -30.14
CA LYS A 8 26.20 -20.10 -28.72
C LYS A 8 25.34 -18.85 -28.54
N THR A 9 25.47 -17.86 -29.43
CA THR A 9 24.66 -16.63 -29.42
C THR A 9 23.19 -16.89 -29.79
N LEU A 10 22.91 -17.77 -30.76
CA LEU A 10 21.53 -18.14 -31.08
C LEU A 10 20.86 -18.93 -29.95
N LEU A 11 21.60 -19.83 -29.30
CA LEU A 11 21.11 -20.58 -28.14
C LEU A 11 20.78 -19.65 -26.97
N SER A 12 21.64 -18.67 -26.66
CA SER A 12 21.39 -17.74 -25.56
C SER A 12 20.18 -16.83 -25.83
N ILE A 13 20.01 -16.37 -27.07
CA ILE A 13 18.81 -15.62 -27.50
C ILE A 13 17.55 -16.48 -27.36
N ALA A 14 17.57 -17.72 -27.86
CA ALA A 14 16.43 -18.64 -27.77
C ALA A 14 16.05 -18.94 -26.31
N LEU A 15 17.05 -19.19 -25.44
CA LEU A 15 16.86 -19.39 -24.01
C LEU A 15 16.25 -18.15 -23.34
N THR A 16 16.69 -16.95 -23.72
CA THR A 16 16.18 -15.69 -23.17
C THR A 16 14.71 -15.49 -23.55
N ILE A 17 14.36 -15.76 -24.81
CA ILE A 17 12.97 -15.70 -25.30
C ILE A 17 12.11 -16.74 -24.56
N ALA A 18 12.56 -17.98 -24.48
CA ALA A 18 11.84 -19.06 -23.80
C ALA A 18 11.60 -18.73 -22.32
N LEU A 19 12.62 -18.21 -21.62
CA LEU A 19 12.49 -17.77 -20.23
C LEU A 19 11.45 -16.65 -20.10
N TYR A 20 11.50 -15.64 -20.96
CA TYR A 20 10.55 -14.52 -20.92
C TYR A 20 9.11 -15.00 -21.17
N ILE A 21 8.91 -15.87 -22.16
CA ILE A 21 7.61 -16.46 -22.45
C ILE A 21 7.12 -17.24 -21.23
N SER A 22 7.91 -18.16 -20.70
CA SER A 22 7.54 -18.97 -19.54
C SER A 22 7.18 -18.12 -18.32
N VAL A 23 7.99 -17.10 -18.01
CA VAL A 23 7.75 -16.24 -16.83
C VAL A 23 6.46 -15.45 -16.98
N PHE A 24 6.27 -14.73 -18.10
CA PHE A 24 5.16 -13.78 -18.25
C PHE A 24 3.86 -14.44 -18.69
N TRP A 25 3.91 -15.54 -19.45
CA TRP A 25 2.73 -16.19 -20.03
C TRP A 25 2.29 -17.45 -19.29
N ALA A 26 3.14 -18.04 -18.44
CA ALA A 26 2.77 -19.22 -17.66
C ALA A 26 2.92 -19.00 -16.14
N VAL A 27 4.12 -18.67 -15.66
CA VAL A 27 4.41 -18.60 -14.22
C VAL A 27 3.64 -17.47 -13.53
N LEU A 28 3.73 -16.24 -14.05
CA LEU A 28 3.04 -15.08 -13.49
C LEU A 28 1.52 -15.24 -13.43
N PRO A 29 0.81 -15.62 -14.52
CA PRO A 29 -0.64 -15.79 -14.46
C PRO A 29 -1.02 -16.97 -13.57
N ALA A 30 -0.29 -18.09 -13.62
CA ALA A 30 -0.56 -19.23 -12.73
C ALA A 30 -0.42 -18.84 -11.25
N PHE A 31 0.61 -18.05 -10.92
CA PHE A 31 0.80 -17.52 -9.58
C PHE A 31 -0.32 -16.55 -9.14
N LEU A 32 -0.76 -15.65 -10.02
CA LEU A 32 -1.86 -14.74 -9.72
C LEU A 32 -3.20 -15.48 -9.58
N PHE A 33 -3.45 -16.48 -10.42
CA PHE A 33 -4.60 -17.37 -10.27
C PHE A 33 -4.54 -18.17 -8.98
N SER A 34 -3.37 -18.67 -8.57
CA SER A 34 -3.26 -19.42 -7.32
C SER A 34 -3.59 -18.54 -6.10
N ILE A 35 -3.22 -17.25 -6.11
CA ILE A 35 -3.65 -16.28 -5.10
C ILE A 35 -5.17 -16.13 -5.11
N GLY A 36 -5.77 -15.85 -6.27
CA GLY A 36 -7.22 -15.63 -6.38
C GLY A 36 -8.04 -16.86 -5.97
N LEU A 37 -7.71 -18.04 -6.50
CA LEU A 37 -8.37 -19.30 -6.14
C LEU A 37 -8.18 -19.64 -4.66
N ARG A 38 -7.01 -19.32 -4.09
CA ARG A 38 -6.78 -19.50 -2.65
C ARG A 38 -7.67 -18.57 -1.83
N MET A 39 -7.85 -17.33 -2.26
CA MET A 39 -8.78 -16.40 -1.61
C MET A 39 -10.23 -16.85 -1.75
N ASP A 40 -10.64 -17.42 -2.89
CA ASP A 40 -11.99 -18.00 -3.07
C ASP A 40 -12.24 -19.14 -2.06
N ALA A 41 -11.23 -19.96 -1.78
CA ALA A 41 -11.33 -21.04 -0.81
C ALA A 41 -11.40 -20.53 0.65
N LEU A 42 -10.78 -19.40 0.97
CA LEU A 42 -10.72 -18.86 2.34
C LEU A 42 -11.83 -17.87 2.67
N LEU A 43 -12.35 -17.17 1.64
CA LEU A 43 -13.48 -16.24 1.71
C LEU A 43 -14.41 -16.49 0.53
N PRO A 44 -15.27 -17.53 0.61
CA PRO A 44 -16.25 -17.81 -0.43
C PRO A 44 -17.24 -16.65 -0.56
N VAL A 45 -17.32 -16.08 -1.76
CA VAL A 45 -18.32 -15.07 -2.13
C VAL A 45 -19.40 -15.78 -2.97
N PRO A 46 -20.69 -15.44 -2.85
CA PRO A 46 -21.76 -16.00 -3.69
C PRO A 46 -21.70 -15.43 -5.12
N TRP A 47 -20.55 -15.61 -5.78
CA TRP A 47 -20.30 -15.31 -7.17
C TRP A 47 -20.13 -16.64 -7.89
N THR A 48 -21.09 -17.01 -8.72
CA THR A 48 -21.03 -18.22 -9.53
C THR A 48 -20.78 -17.87 -10.99
N ALA A 49 -20.14 -18.78 -11.72
CA ALA A 49 -20.02 -18.68 -13.17
C ALA A 49 -21.40 -18.86 -13.82
N SER A 50 -22.18 -17.79 -13.91
CA SER A 50 -23.42 -17.78 -14.69
C SER A 50 -23.09 -17.81 -16.18
N PRO A 51 -24.00 -18.32 -17.05
CA PRO A 51 -23.79 -18.29 -18.50
C PRO A 51 -23.48 -16.89 -19.04
N VAL A 52 -24.08 -15.85 -18.44
CA VAL A 52 -23.81 -14.45 -18.77
C VAL A 52 -22.39 -14.04 -18.37
N SER A 53 -21.95 -14.40 -17.16
CA SER A 53 -20.58 -14.13 -16.69
C SER A 53 -19.54 -14.85 -17.55
N GLN A 54 -19.82 -16.09 -17.96
CA GLN A 54 -18.95 -16.86 -18.85
C GLN A 54 -18.92 -16.28 -20.27
N ALA A 55 -20.07 -15.92 -20.84
CA ALA A 55 -20.13 -15.31 -22.17
C ALA A 55 -19.40 -13.96 -22.20
N THR A 56 -19.65 -13.09 -21.21
CA THR A 56 -18.95 -11.81 -21.09
C THR A 56 -17.46 -12.00 -20.83
N GLY A 57 -17.08 -12.98 -20.01
CA GLY A 57 -15.69 -13.37 -19.77
C GLY A 57 -14.99 -13.88 -21.03
N GLY A 58 -15.65 -14.70 -21.84
CA GLY A 58 -15.14 -15.19 -23.12
C GLY A 58 -14.94 -14.08 -24.14
N VAL A 59 -15.89 -13.15 -24.26
CA VAL A 59 -15.75 -11.96 -25.10
C VAL A 59 -14.57 -11.10 -24.64
N LEU A 60 -14.44 -10.85 -23.33
CA LEU A 60 -13.34 -10.07 -22.77
C LEU A 60 -11.98 -10.77 -23.01
N ALA A 61 -11.93 -12.09 -22.84
CA ALA A 61 -10.74 -12.89 -23.12
C ALA A 61 -10.34 -12.81 -24.60
N GLY A 62 -11.32 -12.92 -25.51
CA GLY A 62 -11.10 -12.80 -26.96
C GLY A 62 -10.57 -11.41 -27.36
N ILE A 63 -11.16 -10.34 -26.82
CA ILE A 63 -10.68 -8.96 -27.04
C ILE A 63 -9.27 -8.79 -26.47
N GLY A 64 -9.01 -9.31 -25.27
CA GLY A 64 -7.69 -9.26 -24.64
C GLY A 64 -6.62 -9.94 -25.48
N LEU A 65 -6.89 -11.17 -25.93
CA LEU A 65 -6.02 -11.94 -26.81
C LEU A 65 -5.76 -11.21 -28.13
N ALA A 66 -6.81 -10.67 -28.76
CA ALA A 66 -6.68 -9.91 -30.00
C ALA A 66 -5.81 -8.65 -29.82
N LEU A 67 -6.03 -7.88 -28.76
CA LEU A 67 -5.24 -6.68 -28.45
C LEU A 67 -3.76 -7.03 -28.22
N THR A 68 -3.48 -8.09 -27.47
CA THR A 68 -2.10 -8.53 -27.24
C THR A 68 -1.45 -9.01 -28.53
N ALA A 69 -2.10 -9.90 -29.30
CA ALA A 69 -1.55 -10.43 -30.55
C ALA A 69 -1.31 -9.32 -31.58
N LEU A 70 -2.25 -8.38 -31.74
CA LEU A 70 -2.10 -7.24 -32.64
C LEU A 70 -0.99 -6.30 -32.16
N GLY A 71 -0.85 -6.06 -30.86
CA GLY A 71 0.24 -5.28 -30.28
C GLY A 71 1.61 -5.89 -30.61
N MET A 72 1.76 -7.19 -30.35
CA MET A 72 2.99 -7.94 -30.69
C MET A 72 3.30 -7.90 -32.18
N LYS A 73 2.29 -8.14 -33.04
CA LYS A 73 2.44 -8.07 -34.50
C LYS A 73 2.93 -6.70 -34.95
N HIS A 74 2.43 -5.60 -34.38
CA HIS A 74 2.86 -4.25 -34.74
C HIS A 74 4.31 -3.96 -34.31
N LEU A 75 4.72 -4.37 -33.11
CA LEU A 75 6.11 -4.24 -32.68
C LEU A 75 7.07 -5.05 -33.54
N TRP A 76 6.69 -6.29 -33.89
CA TRP A 76 7.51 -7.15 -34.72
C TRP A 76 7.65 -6.61 -36.15
N THR A 77 6.52 -6.28 -36.80
CA THR A 77 6.51 -5.87 -38.22
C THR A 77 7.02 -4.45 -38.44
N LYS A 78 6.58 -3.49 -37.62
CA LYS A 78 6.90 -2.06 -37.75
C LYS A 78 8.08 -1.64 -36.88
N GLY A 79 8.14 -2.14 -35.64
CA GLY A 79 9.20 -1.84 -34.68
C GLY A 79 10.49 -2.63 -34.89
N LYS A 80 10.45 -3.73 -35.68
CA LYS A 80 11.58 -4.61 -35.98
C LYS A 80 12.25 -5.20 -34.71
N GLY A 81 11.43 -5.53 -33.70
CA GLY A 81 11.89 -6.22 -32.49
C GLY A 81 10.73 -6.85 -31.72
N LEU A 82 11.05 -7.49 -30.59
CA LEU A 82 10.09 -8.21 -29.76
C LEU A 82 9.67 -7.36 -28.55
N PRO A 83 8.51 -7.65 -27.93
CA PRO A 83 8.09 -7.04 -26.66
C PRO A 83 8.89 -7.60 -25.47
N ILE A 84 10.21 -7.66 -25.59
CA ILE A 84 11.13 -8.24 -24.60
C ILE A 84 12.24 -7.22 -24.35
N SER A 85 12.52 -6.86 -23.10
CA SER A 85 13.53 -5.84 -22.77
C SER A 85 14.93 -6.16 -23.34
N HIS A 86 15.27 -7.45 -23.49
CA HIS A 86 16.52 -7.91 -24.09
C HIS A 86 16.56 -7.89 -25.63
N LEU A 87 15.39 -7.84 -26.30
CA LEU A 87 15.27 -7.79 -27.77
C LEU A 87 14.29 -6.69 -28.18
N PRO A 88 14.51 -5.43 -27.74
CA PRO A 88 13.51 -4.39 -27.84
C PRO A 88 13.28 -3.95 -29.29
N PRO A 89 12.11 -3.36 -29.62
CA PRO A 89 11.86 -2.75 -30.91
C PRO A 89 12.89 -1.65 -31.21
N GLN A 90 13.47 -1.67 -32.40
CA GLN A 90 14.48 -0.70 -32.84
C GLN A 90 13.83 0.60 -33.35
N LYS A 91 12.67 0.49 -33.98
CA LYS A 91 11.91 1.63 -34.52
C LYS A 91 10.74 1.98 -33.61
N PHE A 92 10.46 3.28 -33.50
CA PHE A 92 9.31 3.78 -32.74
C PHE A 92 7.99 3.38 -33.43
N VAL A 93 7.02 2.89 -32.66
CA VAL A 93 5.72 2.42 -33.16
C VAL A 93 4.60 3.17 -32.43
N SER A 94 3.82 3.94 -33.19
CA SER A 94 2.65 4.69 -32.70
C SER A 94 1.34 4.38 -33.45
N GLY A 95 1.41 3.57 -34.52
CA GLY A 95 0.25 3.21 -35.35
C GLY A 95 -0.45 1.91 -34.95
N GLY A 96 -1.62 1.65 -35.55
CA GLY A 96 -2.41 0.45 -35.25
C GLY A 96 -3.04 0.51 -33.86
N VAL A 97 -2.93 -0.56 -33.07
CA VAL A 97 -3.48 -0.59 -31.70
C VAL A 97 -2.79 0.39 -30.74
N TYR A 98 -1.55 0.78 -31.05
CA TYR A 98 -0.79 1.79 -30.29
C TYR A 98 -1.37 3.22 -30.43
N ARG A 99 -2.31 3.47 -31.34
CA ARG A 99 -3.02 4.77 -31.39
C ARG A 99 -4.03 4.96 -30.26
N TYR A 100 -4.48 3.85 -29.66
CA TYR A 100 -5.52 3.87 -28.62
C TYR A 100 -4.93 3.79 -27.22
N PHE A 101 -3.91 2.94 -27.02
CA PHE A 101 -3.26 2.73 -25.74
C PHE A 101 -1.74 2.80 -25.91
N ARG A 102 -1.04 3.38 -24.93
CA ARG A 102 0.43 3.38 -24.94
C ARG A 102 1.02 1.99 -24.75
N HIS A 103 0.34 1.13 -23.97
CA HIS A 103 0.75 -0.25 -23.70
C HIS A 103 -0.37 -1.25 -23.99
N PRO A 104 -0.78 -1.43 -25.27
CA PRO A 104 -1.93 -2.28 -25.63
C PRO A 104 -1.70 -3.76 -25.28
N ILE A 105 -0.45 -4.22 -25.26
CA ILE A 105 -0.10 -5.60 -24.85
C ILE A 105 -0.46 -5.85 -23.39
N TYR A 106 -0.12 -4.93 -22.48
CA TYR A 106 -0.45 -5.07 -21.06
C TYR A 106 -1.95 -4.94 -20.81
N VAL A 107 -2.61 -3.98 -21.47
CA VAL A 107 -4.07 -3.82 -21.38
C VAL A 107 -4.78 -5.09 -21.86
N GLY A 108 -4.36 -5.63 -23.02
CA GLY A 108 -4.90 -6.88 -23.56
C GLY A 108 -4.63 -8.07 -22.65
N TYR A 109 -3.43 -8.15 -22.05
CA TYR A 109 -3.06 -9.23 -21.16
C TYR A 109 -3.87 -9.22 -19.84
N THR A 110 -4.10 -8.03 -19.26
CA THR A 110 -5.00 -7.89 -18.11
C THR A 110 -6.44 -8.26 -18.47
N ALA A 111 -6.95 -7.83 -19.64
CA ALA A 111 -8.29 -8.21 -20.10
C ALA A 111 -8.41 -9.73 -20.32
N LEU A 112 -7.39 -10.37 -20.89
CA LEU A 112 -7.32 -11.81 -21.06
C LEU A 112 -7.37 -12.53 -19.70
N PHE A 113 -6.58 -12.08 -18.73
CA PHE A 113 -6.58 -12.63 -17.38
C PHE A 113 -7.94 -12.48 -16.69
N MET A 114 -8.57 -11.30 -16.79
CA MET A 114 -9.92 -11.05 -16.25
C MET A 114 -10.99 -11.93 -16.91
N GLY A 115 -10.92 -12.09 -18.24
CA GLY A 115 -11.84 -12.96 -18.97
C GLY A 115 -11.72 -14.43 -18.54
N ALA A 116 -10.48 -14.92 -18.39
CA ALA A 116 -10.23 -16.26 -17.87
C ALA A 116 -10.72 -16.44 -16.43
N ALA A 117 -10.53 -15.44 -15.56
CA ALA A 117 -11.07 -15.46 -14.20
C ALA A 117 -12.60 -15.54 -14.17
N ALA A 118 -13.27 -14.78 -15.03
CA ALA A 118 -14.73 -14.82 -15.16
C ALA A 118 -15.24 -16.17 -15.70
N LEU A 119 -14.56 -16.76 -16.69
CA LEU A 119 -14.88 -18.08 -17.24
C LEU A 119 -14.82 -19.19 -16.19
N ILE A 120 -13.80 -19.15 -15.32
CA ILE A 120 -13.61 -20.11 -14.22
C ILE A 120 -14.53 -19.78 -13.01
N GLY A 121 -15.11 -18.58 -12.96
CA GLY A 121 -15.96 -18.14 -11.85
C GLY A 121 -15.18 -17.72 -10.61
N SER A 122 -13.90 -17.37 -10.74
CA SER A 122 -13.06 -16.94 -9.61
C SER A 122 -13.23 -15.45 -9.32
N PHE A 123 -13.95 -15.13 -8.24
CA PHE A 123 -14.25 -13.76 -7.83
C PHE A 123 -12.97 -13.00 -7.45
N TRP A 124 -12.10 -13.61 -6.63
CA TRP A 124 -10.89 -12.94 -6.17
C TRP A 124 -9.80 -12.87 -7.24
N SER A 125 -9.77 -13.79 -8.21
CA SER A 125 -8.90 -13.60 -9.38
C SER A 125 -9.32 -12.36 -10.19
N LEU A 126 -10.62 -12.15 -10.36
CA LEU A 126 -11.16 -11.01 -11.10
C LEU A 126 -11.00 -9.68 -10.35
N THR A 127 -11.30 -9.65 -9.05
CA THR A 127 -11.43 -8.41 -8.26
C THR A 127 -10.19 -8.03 -7.45
N PHE A 128 -9.28 -8.98 -7.21
CA PHE A 128 -8.02 -8.72 -6.50
C PHE A 128 -6.80 -9.00 -7.37
N ALA A 129 -6.66 -10.20 -7.92
CA ALA A 129 -5.47 -10.58 -8.68
C ALA A 129 -5.33 -9.81 -10.00
N ALA A 130 -6.42 -9.53 -10.71
CA ALA A 130 -6.37 -8.76 -11.95
C ALA A 130 -6.02 -7.27 -11.72
N PRO A 131 -6.62 -6.56 -10.74
CA PRO A 131 -6.14 -5.23 -10.35
C PRO A 131 -4.69 -5.24 -9.86
N LEU A 132 -4.25 -6.28 -9.15
CA LEU A 132 -2.86 -6.46 -8.74
C LEU A 132 -1.93 -6.56 -9.97
N LEU A 133 -2.29 -7.35 -10.98
CA LEU A 133 -1.58 -7.42 -12.26
C LEU A 133 -1.54 -6.06 -12.95
N ALA A 134 -2.69 -5.37 -13.00
CA ALA A 134 -2.82 -4.05 -13.61
C ALA A 134 -1.88 -3.04 -12.94
N CYS A 135 -1.89 -3.01 -11.62
CA CYS A 135 -1.00 -2.21 -10.80
C CYS A 135 0.47 -2.53 -11.09
N GLY A 136 0.83 -3.82 -11.12
CA GLY A 136 2.20 -4.26 -11.40
C GLY A 136 2.74 -3.71 -12.72
N TRP A 137 2.00 -3.90 -13.82
CA TRP A 137 2.47 -3.41 -15.13
C TRP A 137 2.37 -1.90 -15.26
N VAL A 138 1.39 -1.22 -14.65
CA VAL A 138 1.29 0.26 -14.66
C VAL A 138 2.51 0.86 -13.96
N GLY A 139 2.91 0.30 -12.81
CA GLY A 139 4.14 0.69 -12.12
C GLY A 139 5.37 0.48 -13.00
N TYR A 140 5.52 -0.70 -13.59
CA TYR A 140 6.61 -1.01 -14.51
C TYR A 140 6.65 -0.03 -15.70
N ALA A 141 5.51 0.21 -16.34
CA ALA A 141 5.40 1.12 -17.47
C ALA A 141 5.83 2.53 -17.08
N LEU A 142 5.21 3.12 -16.05
CA LEU A 142 5.44 4.53 -15.69
C LEU A 142 6.84 4.81 -15.13
N PHE A 143 7.42 3.88 -14.37
CA PHE A 143 8.66 4.11 -13.63
C PHE A 143 9.91 3.53 -14.28
N TYR A 144 9.75 2.61 -15.25
CA TYR A 144 10.86 1.98 -15.96
C TYR A 144 10.70 2.09 -17.47
N GLU A 145 9.62 1.60 -18.05
CA GLU A 145 9.49 1.53 -19.51
C GLU A 145 9.38 2.90 -20.19
N GLU A 146 8.49 3.78 -19.71
CA GLU A 146 8.30 5.12 -20.30
C GLU A 146 9.55 6.00 -20.21
N PRO A 147 10.28 6.06 -19.07
CA PRO A 147 11.57 6.74 -19.03
C PRO A 147 12.58 6.18 -20.05
N VAL A 148 12.72 4.87 -20.15
CA VAL A 148 13.62 4.23 -21.13
C VAL A 148 13.20 4.55 -22.57
N LEU A 149 11.89 4.56 -22.85
CA LEU A 149 11.36 4.93 -24.18
C LEU A 149 11.60 6.42 -24.50
N LEU A 150 11.50 7.30 -23.49
CA LEU A 150 11.82 8.71 -23.64
C LEU A 150 13.30 8.93 -23.92
N ASP A 151 14.19 8.22 -23.21
CA ASP A 151 15.64 8.30 -23.43
C ASP A 151 16.03 7.80 -24.83
N ARG A 152 15.34 6.76 -25.34
CA ARG A 152 15.64 6.16 -26.64
C ARG A 152 15.06 6.90 -27.84
N PHE A 153 13.85 7.43 -27.72
CA PHE A 153 13.09 8.00 -28.85
C PHE A 153 12.83 9.50 -28.70
N GLY A 154 13.26 10.13 -27.60
CA GLY A 154 13.25 11.57 -27.39
C GLY A 154 11.87 12.21 -27.60
N GLN A 155 11.86 13.29 -28.40
CA GLN A 155 10.67 14.11 -28.64
C GLN A 155 9.52 13.33 -29.28
N ALA A 156 9.79 12.36 -30.16
CA ALA A 156 8.75 11.54 -30.78
C ALA A 156 7.91 10.79 -29.73
N TYR A 157 8.57 10.25 -28.69
CA TYR A 157 7.86 9.61 -27.59
C TYR A 157 7.16 10.62 -26.68
N ALA A 158 7.78 11.79 -26.44
CA ALA A 158 7.18 12.85 -25.64
C ALA A 158 5.86 13.36 -26.25
N GLU A 159 5.81 13.56 -27.56
CA GLU A 159 4.62 13.96 -28.31
C GLU A 159 3.57 12.84 -28.32
N TYR A 160 4.00 11.60 -28.57
CA TYR A 160 3.11 10.45 -28.49
C TYR A 160 2.49 10.28 -27.09
N ARG A 161 3.25 10.50 -26.02
CA ARG A 161 2.74 10.52 -24.64
C ARG A 161 1.69 11.61 -24.42
N LYS A 162 1.84 12.77 -25.07
CA LYS A 162 0.84 13.85 -25.09
C LYS A 162 -0.38 13.56 -25.98
N ALA A 163 -0.30 12.63 -26.92
CA ALA A 163 -1.38 12.28 -27.86
C ALA A 163 -2.14 10.98 -27.50
N THR A 164 -1.46 9.94 -27.03
CA THR A 164 -2.04 8.63 -26.64
C THR A 164 -2.14 8.42 -25.11
N PRO A 165 -3.28 7.94 -24.58
CA PRO A 165 -3.43 7.68 -23.14
C PRO A 165 -2.73 6.39 -22.69
N LEU A 166 -2.46 6.24 -21.38
CA LEU A 166 -1.93 4.99 -20.82
C LEU A 166 -2.90 3.82 -21.05
N PHE A 167 -4.13 3.95 -20.55
CA PHE A 167 -5.24 3.01 -20.74
C PHE A 167 -6.63 3.69 -20.67
N VAL A 168 -6.78 4.81 -19.96
CA VAL A 168 -8.05 5.56 -19.91
C VAL A 168 -8.16 6.54 -21.09
N PRO A 169 -9.22 6.51 -21.93
CA PRO A 169 -9.38 7.44 -23.04
C PRO A 169 -9.25 8.91 -22.63
N ARG A 170 -8.46 9.70 -23.38
CA ARG A 170 -8.16 11.10 -23.02
C ARG A 170 -9.37 12.01 -22.86
N ARG A 171 -10.42 11.81 -23.65
CA ARG A 171 -11.64 12.62 -23.56
C ARG A 171 -12.30 12.42 -22.20
N ILE A 172 -12.45 11.16 -21.79
CA ILE A 172 -12.98 10.78 -20.47
C ILE A 172 -12.07 11.35 -19.38
N GLY A 173 -10.75 11.11 -19.47
CA GLY A 173 -9.80 11.61 -18.48
C GLY A 173 -9.81 13.13 -18.31
N ARG A 174 -9.91 13.90 -19.41
CA ARG A 174 -10.00 15.37 -19.36
C ARG A 174 -11.32 15.86 -18.79
N VAL A 175 -12.44 15.25 -19.17
CA VAL A 175 -13.77 15.60 -18.63
C VAL A 175 -13.81 15.35 -17.12
N VAL A 176 -13.36 14.16 -16.69
CA VAL A 176 -13.29 13.80 -15.26
C VAL A 176 -12.33 14.74 -14.52
N ALA A 177 -11.12 14.98 -15.04
CA ALA A 177 -10.16 15.87 -14.40
C ALA A 177 -10.70 17.30 -14.27
N LYS A 178 -11.33 17.85 -15.32
CA LYS A 178 -11.93 19.20 -15.29
C LYS A 178 -13.10 19.28 -14.32
N ALA A 179 -13.94 18.23 -14.26
CA ALA A 179 -15.06 18.16 -13.33
C ALA A 179 -14.60 18.07 -11.86
N LEU A 180 -13.49 17.36 -11.61
CA LEU A 180 -12.96 17.18 -10.25
C LEU A 180 -12.00 18.31 -9.81
N ASP A 181 -11.42 19.08 -10.74
CA ASP A 181 -10.39 20.09 -10.41
C ASP A 181 -10.81 21.09 -9.32
N PRO A 182 -12.04 21.66 -9.32
CA PRO A 182 -12.46 22.57 -8.25
C PRO A 182 -12.48 21.88 -6.87
N TRP A 183 -12.95 20.64 -6.82
CA TRP A 183 -13.03 19.84 -5.60
C TRP A 183 -11.63 19.46 -5.10
N ILE A 184 -10.74 19.07 -6.00
CA ILE A 184 -9.34 18.73 -5.68
C ILE A 184 -8.61 19.97 -5.14
N ARG A 185 -8.76 21.13 -5.78
CA ARG A 185 -8.15 22.39 -5.30
C ARG A 185 -8.70 22.78 -3.93
N ARG A 186 -10.01 22.67 -3.71
CA ARG A 186 -10.64 22.94 -2.41
C ARG A 186 -10.10 22.00 -1.32
N LEU A 187 -10.04 20.70 -1.62
CA LEU A 187 -9.49 19.69 -0.72
C LEU A 187 -8.03 19.99 -0.38
N PHE A 188 -7.18 20.25 -1.38
CA PHE A 188 -5.77 20.58 -1.15
C PHE A 188 -5.57 21.91 -0.42
N GLY A 189 -6.47 22.87 -0.61
CA GLY A 189 -6.52 24.08 0.21
C GLY A 189 -6.85 23.80 1.68
N GLN A 190 -7.79 22.90 1.96
CA GLN A 190 -8.10 22.43 3.32
C GLN A 190 -6.92 21.67 3.94
N LEU A 191 -6.30 20.76 3.17
CA LEU A 191 -5.12 20.02 3.62
C LEU A 191 -3.93 20.95 3.88
N SER A 192 -3.74 22.00 3.08
CA SER A 192 -2.69 23.00 3.30
C SER A 192 -2.94 23.82 4.57
N ARG A 193 -4.21 24.14 4.88
CA ARG A 193 -4.57 24.78 6.15
C ARG A 193 -4.29 23.86 7.34
N LEU A 194 -4.67 22.59 7.24
CA LEU A 194 -4.37 21.59 8.26
C LEU A 194 -2.85 21.41 8.45
N ALA A 195 -2.09 21.36 7.35
CA ALA A 195 -0.64 21.26 7.35
C ALA A 195 0.07 22.53 7.88
N ALA A 196 -0.62 23.67 7.98
CA ALA A 196 -0.09 24.87 8.63
C ALA A 196 -0.14 24.78 10.17
N SER A 197 -0.99 23.91 10.71
CA SER A 197 -1.18 23.73 12.16
C SER A 197 -0.20 22.70 12.74
N THR A 198 1.11 22.96 12.66
CA THR A 198 2.13 22.05 13.22
C THR A 198 2.10 22.02 14.75
N ILE A 199 1.97 23.19 15.38
CA ILE A 199 1.91 23.37 16.83
C ILE A 199 0.44 23.39 17.24
N PHE A 200 0.09 22.52 18.18
CA PHE A 200 -1.23 22.49 18.80
C PHE A 200 -1.30 23.46 19.98
N PHE A 201 -0.26 23.47 20.82
CA PHE A 201 -0.18 24.32 22.00
C PHE A 201 1.28 24.68 22.32
N ARG A 202 1.54 25.90 22.77
CA ARG A 202 2.86 26.36 23.22
C ARG A 202 2.76 27.28 24.42
N ARG A 203 3.54 26.99 25.46
CA ARG A 203 3.71 27.87 26.64
C ARG A 203 5.19 27.90 27.05
N GLY A 204 5.87 29.01 26.77
CA GLY A 204 7.32 29.11 26.98
C GLY A 204 8.09 28.06 26.18
N ASN A 205 8.89 27.25 26.89
CA ASN A 205 9.66 26.13 26.31
C ASN A 205 8.84 24.87 26.06
N PHE A 206 7.63 24.78 26.62
CA PHE A 206 6.76 23.63 26.46
C PHE A 206 5.99 23.74 25.13
N ILE A 207 6.12 22.72 24.28
CA ILE A 207 5.46 22.65 22.97
C ILE A 207 4.72 21.30 22.86
N LEU A 208 3.46 21.35 22.44
CA LEU A 208 2.70 20.19 21.99
C LEU A 208 2.42 20.33 20.49
N VAL A 209 2.85 19.35 19.71
CA VAL A 209 2.57 19.30 18.26
C VAL A 209 1.26 18.59 17.97
N THR A 210 0.57 19.04 16.93
CA THR A 210 -0.71 18.48 16.47
C THR A 210 -0.60 17.01 16.04
N TYR A 211 0.61 16.55 15.69
CA TYR A 211 0.89 15.14 15.43
C TYR A 211 0.43 14.24 16.58
N GLY A 212 0.74 14.62 17.82
CA GLY A 212 0.37 13.84 19.01
C GLY A 212 -1.13 13.66 19.15
N LEU A 213 -1.92 14.69 18.80
CA LEU A 213 -3.39 14.64 18.85
C LEU A 213 -3.94 13.58 17.90
N PHE A 214 -3.51 13.57 16.64
CA PHE A 214 -3.99 12.61 15.65
C PHE A 214 -3.58 11.17 15.99
N VAL A 215 -2.36 10.97 16.50
CA VAL A 215 -1.92 9.64 16.95
C VAL A 215 -2.73 9.18 18.16
N ALA A 216 -3.02 10.07 19.12
CA ALA A 216 -3.83 9.74 20.29
C ALA A 216 -5.28 9.37 19.91
N ILE A 217 -5.92 10.14 19.04
CA ILE A 217 -7.27 9.84 18.53
C ILE A 217 -7.25 8.50 17.77
N GLY A 218 -6.24 8.28 16.91
CA GLY A 218 -6.07 7.02 16.19
C GLY A 218 -5.92 5.82 17.12
N SER A 219 -5.05 5.94 18.12
CA SER A 219 -4.85 4.90 19.13
C SER A 219 -6.08 4.67 19.98
N PHE A 220 -6.81 5.73 20.38
CA PHE A 220 -8.07 5.62 21.11
C PHE A 220 -9.10 4.79 20.33
N ILE A 221 -9.34 5.14 19.06
CA ILE A 221 -10.31 4.42 18.21
C ILE A 221 -9.83 2.97 17.97
N PHE A 222 -8.54 2.76 17.72
CA PHE A 222 -7.95 1.42 17.60
C PHE A 222 -8.22 0.56 18.84
N MET A 223 -7.89 1.08 20.03
CA MET A 223 -8.04 0.35 21.28
C MET A 223 -9.51 0.08 21.59
N LEU A 224 -10.40 1.04 21.36
CA LEU A 224 -11.84 0.86 21.53
C LEU A 224 -12.39 -0.21 20.58
N HIS A 225 -11.99 -0.16 19.30
CA HIS A 225 -12.42 -1.11 18.27
C HIS A 225 -11.92 -2.52 18.55
N VAL A 226 -10.63 -2.68 18.89
CA VAL A 226 -10.04 -3.96 19.26
C VAL A 226 -10.68 -4.53 20.52
N SER A 227 -10.94 -3.69 21.53
CA SER A 227 -11.59 -4.14 22.77
C SER A 227 -12.99 -4.67 22.50
N ALA A 228 -13.78 -3.94 21.71
CA ALA A 228 -15.10 -4.39 21.30
C ALA A 228 -15.04 -5.75 20.56
N LEU A 229 -14.11 -5.91 19.62
CA LEU A 229 -13.96 -7.15 18.88
C LEU A 229 -13.47 -8.32 19.74
N PHE A 230 -12.54 -8.10 20.66
CA PHE A 230 -12.08 -9.11 21.61
C PHE A 230 -13.18 -9.58 22.54
N LEU A 231 -13.94 -8.65 23.12
CA LEU A 231 -15.09 -8.98 23.98
C LEU A 231 -16.16 -9.76 23.19
N ALA A 232 -16.42 -9.40 21.93
CA ALA A 232 -17.33 -10.15 21.06
C ALA A 232 -16.84 -11.57 20.74
N GLN A 233 -15.53 -11.82 20.82
CA GLN A 233 -14.90 -13.13 20.63
C GLN A 233 -14.67 -13.88 21.96
N GLY A 234 -15.22 -13.38 23.07
CA GLY A 234 -15.13 -14.02 24.39
C GLY A 234 -13.82 -13.80 25.15
N VAL A 235 -12.95 -12.90 24.68
CA VAL A 235 -11.75 -12.48 25.43
C VAL A 235 -12.20 -11.66 26.64
N SER A 236 -11.63 -11.94 27.82
CA SER A 236 -12.02 -11.22 29.04
C SER A 236 -11.61 -9.73 29.01
N GLY A 237 -12.33 -8.88 29.73
CA GLY A 237 -11.98 -7.46 29.85
C GLY A 237 -10.59 -7.25 30.46
N ARG A 238 -10.19 -8.10 31.42
CA ARG A 238 -8.84 -8.09 32.00
C ARG A 238 -7.77 -8.40 30.96
N ASP A 239 -7.93 -9.47 30.19
CA ASP A 239 -6.95 -9.86 29.17
C ASP A 239 -6.87 -8.83 28.06
N THR A 240 -8.01 -8.24 27.70
CA THR A 240 -8.09 -7.10 26.79
C THR A 240 -7.25 -5.93 27.30
N ALA A 241 -7.42 -5.51 28.55
CA ALA A 241 -6.63 -4.42 29.14
C ALA A 241 -5.12 -4.73 29.14
N ILE A 242 -4.74 -5.97 29.46
CA ILE A 242 -3.33 -6.42 29.41
C ILE A 242 -2.79 -6.34 27.98
N PHE A 243 -3.55 -6.81 26.99
CA PHE A 243 -3.16 -6.71 25.59
C PHE A 243 -2.94 -5.26 25.15
N LEU A 244 -3.87 -4.36 25.50
CA LEU A 244 -3.75 -2.94 25.16
C LEU A 244 -2.48 -2.32 25.75
N ALA A 245 -2.21 -2.55 27.04
CA ALA A 245 -0.99 -2.07 27.70
C ALA A 245 0.28 -2.63 27.04
N ALA A 246 0.33 -3.96 26.84
CA ALA A 246 1.46 -4.64 26.25
C ALA A 246 1.72 -4.17 24.80
N SER A 247 0.65 -3.96 24.02
CA SER A 247 0.74 -3.48 22.65
C SER A 247 1.29 -2.05 22.58
N ALA A 248 0.84 -1.15 23.46
CA ALA A 248 1.33 0.23 23.53
C ALA A 248 2.82 0.28 23.93
N LEU A 249 3.21 -0.48 24.95
CA LEU A 249 4.60 -0.57 25.41
C LEU A 249 5.52 -1.18 24.35
N SER A 250 5.12 -2.31 23.77
CA SER A 250 5.89 -3.02 22.73
C SER A 250 6.04 -2.16 21.47
N ALA A 251 4.96 -1.53 21.00
CA ALA A 251 5.01 -0.64 19.84
C ALA A 251 5.93 0.56 20.10
N ALA A 252 5.83 1.20 21.28
CA ALA A 252 6.71 2.30 21.64
C ALA A 252 8.17 1.87 21.71
N PHE A 253 8.48 0.74 22.35
CA PHE A 253 9.84 0.20 22.46
C PHE A 253 10.45 -0.07 21.08
N PHE A 254 9.80 -0.89 20.24
CA PHE A 254 10.37 -1.27 18.95
C PHE A 254 10.43 -0.11 17.96
N ALA A 255 9.52 0.87 18.05
CA ALA A 255 9.59 2.07 17.21
C ALA A 255 10.86 2.90 17.48
N HIS A 256 11.30 2.99 18.75
CA HIS A 256 12.54 3.66 19.13
C HIS A 256 13.77 2.79 18.89
N ALA A 257 13.70 1.49 19.22
CA ALA A 257 14.81 0.56 19.00
C ALA A 257 15.24 0.51 17.53
N PHE A 258 14.29 0.50 16.59
CA PHE A 258 14.60 0.51 15.16
C PHE A 258 15.16 1.86 14.69
N TRP A 259 14.73 2.95 15.33
CA TRP A 259 15.28 4.28 15.06
C TRP A 259 16.74 4.39 15.52
N TRP A 260 17.05 3.86 16.70
CA TRP A 260 18.41 3.75 17.24
C TRP A 260 19.29 2.83 16.42
N LEU A 261 18.78 1.68 15.98
CA LEU A 261 19.53 0.73 15.14
C LEU A 261 20.01 1.39 13.84
N LYS A 262 19.20 2.26 13.24
CA LYS A 262 19.59 3.02 12.03
C LYS A 262 20.70 4.05 12.30
N ARG A 263 20.89 4.46 13.55
CA ARG A 263 21.83 5.49 14.02
C ARG A 263 22.85 4.95 15.01
N TRP A 264 23.13 3.65 14.93
CA TRP A 264 23.96 2.98 15.94
C TRP A 264 25.38 3.56 15.98
N LYS A 265 25.93 3.99 14.83
CA LYS A 265 27.25 4.63 14.75
C LYS A 265 27.28 5.96 15.50
N GLU A 266 26.28 6.80 15.32
CA GLU A 266 26.16 8.08 16.03
C GLU A 266 25.99 7.86 17.54
N MET A 267 25.27 6.82 17.94
CA MET A 267 25.08 6.46 19.35
C MET A 267 26.34 5.92 20.01
N LEU A 268 27.23 5.23 19.28
CA LEU A 268 28.52 4.80 19.83
C LEU A 268 29.40 5.99 20.23
N HIS A 269 29.34 7.08 19.46
CA HIS A 269 30.10 8.29 19.76
C HIS A 269 29.40 9.20 20.77
N GLN A 270 28.06 9.24 20.78
CA GLN A 270 27.26 10.07 21.69
C GLN A 270 26.03 9.33 22.22
N PRO A 271 26.19 8.49 23.27
CA PRO A 271 25.13 7.57 23.72
C PRO A 271 23.87 8.29 24.21
N LEU A 272 24.01 9.47 24.83
CA LEU A 272 22.88 10.24 25.34
C LEU A 272 22.19 11.13 24.31
N TRP A 273 22.78 11.33 23.12
CA TRP A 273 22.23 12.22 22.09
C TRP A 273 20.90 11.72 21.53
N GLY A 274 20.80 10.40 21.32
CA GLY A 274 19.59 9.77 20.79
C GLY A 274 18.36 9.94 21.69
N PHE A 275 18.55 10.14 22.99
CA PHE A 275 17.48 10.34 23.98
C PHE A 275 16.99 11.78 24.07
N ARG A 276 17.63 12.73 23.38
CA ARG A 276 17.20 14.15 23.33
C ARG A 276 16.36 14.47 22.09
N LEU A 277 16.26 13.52 21.17
CA LEU A 277 15.62 13.72 19.88
C LEU A 277 14.34 12.93 19.75
N VAL A 278 13.34 13.57 19.16
CA VAL A 278 12.08 12.90 18.84
C VAL A 278 12.27 12.04 17.61
N GLY A 279 12.34 10.73 17.80
CA GLY A 279 12.68 9.78 16.74
C GLY A 279 12.05 8.40 16.92
N PHE A 280 11.20 8.02 15.97
CA PHE A 280 10.59 6.70 15.91
C PHE A 280 10.45 6.22 14.46
N VAL A 281 10.44 4.90 14.27
CA VAL A 281 10.25 4.24 12.97
C VAL A 281 8.92 3.49 12.97
N SER A 282 8.03 3.82 12.03
CA SER A 282 6.69 3.22 11.95
C SER A 282 6.70 1.69 11.78
N TYR A 283 7.69 1.14 11.07
CA TYR A 283 7.84 -0.32 10.94
C TYR A 283 8.21 -1.00 12.26
N GLY A 284 8.94 -0.32 13.14
CA GLY A 284 9.21 -0.81 14.49
C GLY A 284 7.93 -0.87 15.33
N ALA A 285 7.05 0.12 15.24
CA ALA A 285 5.75 0.08 15.92
C ALA A 285 4.88 -1.10 15.44
N LEU A 286 4.82 -1.34 14.13
CA LEU A 286 4.10 -2.48 13.55
C LEU A 286 4.70 -3.81 14.03
N PHE A 287 6.02 -3.93 14.01
CA PHE A 287 6.71 -5.11 14.52
C PHE A 287 6.39 -5.35 16.00
N GLY A 288 6.45 -4.32 16.83
CA GLY A 288 6.09 -4.40 18.25
C GLY A 288 4.63 -4.81 18.47
N LEU A 289 3.70 -4.32 17.66
CA LEU A 289 2.29 -4.73 17.71
C LEU A 289 2.10 -6.22 17.36
N ILE A 290 2.81 -6.72 16.33
CA ILE A 290 2.79 -8.14 15.94
C ILE A 290 3.39 -9.00 17.06
N VAL A 291 4.53 -8.58 17.64
CA VAL A 291 5.16 -9.28 18.77
C VAL A 291 4.20 -9.35 19.96
N ALA A 292 3.53 -8.25 20.30
CA ALA A 292 2.55 -8.22 21.39
C ALA A 292 1.35 -9.14 21.09
N ALA A 293 0.83 -9.14 19.87
CA ALA A 293 -0.27 -10.01 19.44
C ALA A 293 0.10 -11.49 19.53
N VAL A 294 1.26 -11.88 19.00
CA VAL A 294 1.73 -13.26 19.04
C VAL A 294 2.02 -13.72 20.47
N ALA A 295 2.69 -12.88 21.27
CA ALA A 295 2.98 -13.19 22.68
C ALA A 295 1.68 -13.32 23.48
N PHE A 296 0.74 -12.40 23.31
CA PHE A 296 -0.57 -12.44 23.97
C PHE A 296 -1.33 -13.73 23.62
N ALA A 297 -1.43 -14.07 22.34
CA ALA A 297 -2.10 -15.29 21.90
C ALA A 297 -1.46 -16.54 22.53
N ARG A 298 -0.12 -16.62 22.59
CA ARG A 298 0.58 -17.77 23.16
C ARG A 298 0.47 -17.87 24.68
N ILE A 299 0.63 -16.75 25.39
CA ILE A 299 0.63 -16.72 26.87
C ILE A 299 -0.77 -17.00 27.41
N PHE A 300 -1.78 -16.35 26.83
CA PHE A 300 -3.18 -16.47 27.26
C PHE A 300 -3.94 -17.59 26.53
N ARG A 301 -3.28 -18.33 25.64
CA ARG A 301 -3.82 -19.48 24.89
C ARG A 301 -5.05 -19.15 24.03
N TYR A 302 -5.09 -17.94 23.48
CA TYR A 302 -6.07 -17.55 22.47
C TYR A 302 -5.63 -18.00 21.06
N ASP A 303 -6.59 -18.16 20.14
CA ASP A 303 -6.29 -18.43 18.74
C ASP A 303 -5.50 -17.25 18.12
N GLY A 304 -4.28 -17.54 17.66
CA GLY A 304 -3.39 -16.50 17.14
C GLY A 304 -3.85 -15.85 15.85
N LEU A 305 -4.57 -16.58 14.98
CA LEU A 305 -5.10 -16.04 13.73
C LEU A 305 -6.27 -15.10 13.99
N MET A 306 -7.14 -15.44 14.94
CA MET A 306 -8.20 -14.57 15.44
C MET A 306 -7.62 -13.28 16.03
N VAL A 307 -6.60 -13.38 16.90
CA VAL A 307 -5.95 -12.21 17.51
C VAL A 307 -5.36 -11.29 16.43
N LEU A 308 -4.65 -11.84 15.44
CA LEU A 308 -4.08 -11.05 14.35
C LEU A 308 -5.18 -10.35 13.52
N ASP A 309 -6.26 -11.04 13.18
CA ASP A 309 -7.36 -10.47 12.42
C ASP A 309 -8.07 -9.34 13.18
N VAL A 310 -8.30 -9.49 14.49
CA VAL A 310 -8.87 -8.42 15.31
C VAL A 310 -7.95 -7.20 15.35
N VAL A 311 -6.65 -7.39 15.52
CA VAL A 311 -5.67 -6.30 15.52
C VAL A 311 -5.66 -5.57 14.19
N VAL A 312 -5.64 -6.30 13.07
CA VAL A 312 -5.65 -5.72 11.72
C VAL A 312 -6.90 -4.90 11.46
N ARG A 313 -8.06 -5.34 11.98
CA ARG A 313 -9.33 -4.61 11.86
C ARG A 313 -9.32 -3.25 12.52
N GLY A 314 -8.52 -3.04 13.57
CA GLY A 314 -8.34 -1.74 14.21
C GLY A 314 -7.13 -0.96 13.68
N MET A 315 -6.03 -1.62 13.33
CA MET A 315 -4.75 -0.91 13.19
C MET A 315 -4.76 0.12 12.04
N PHE A 316 -5.56 -0.10 11.00
CA PHE A 316 -5.59 0.77 9.83
C PHE A 316 -6.27 2.11 10.05
N ILE A 317 -7.20 2.22 11.02
CA ILE A 317 -7.75 3.54 11.40
C ILE A 317 -6.71 4.36 12.19
N ALA A 318 -5.96 3.70 13.08
CA ALA A 318 -4.82 4.35 13.75
C ALA A 318 -3.73 4.76 12.75
N TYR A 319 -3.43 3.90 11.78
CA TYR A 319 -2.51 4.22 10.69
C TYR A 319 -2.99 5.43 9.87
N ALA A 320 -4.25 5.45 9.47
CA ALA A 320 -4.80 6.55 8.68
C ALA A 320 -4.72 7.89 9.42
N LEU A 321 -5.15 7.92 10.68
CA LEU A 321 -5.09 9.12 11.52
C LEU A 321 -3.64 9.53 11.81
N GLY A 322 -2.75 8.58 12.10
CA GLY A 322 -1.32 8.84 12.25
C GLY A 322 -0.68 9.44 10.99
N ARG A 323 -1.16 9.07 9.79
CA ARG A 323 -0.73 9.66 8.52
C ARG A 323 -1.28 11.07 8.30
N ILE A 324 -2.47 11.40 8.81
CA ILE A 324 -2.92 12.80 8.92
C ILE A 324 -2.06 13.58 9.92
N GLY A 325 -1.65 12.96 11.04
CA GLY A 325 -0.65 13.55 11.92
C GLY A 325 0.68 13.82 11.20
N CYS A 326 1.18 12.88 10.39
CA CYS A 326 2.38 13.11 9.57
C CYS A 326 2.23 14.32 8.64
N LEU A 327 1.02 14.54 8.11
CA LEU A 327 0.68 15.71 7.31
C LEU A 327 0.86 17.00 8.14
N THR A 328 0.31 17.09 9.36
CA THR A 328 0.45 18.30 10.19
C THR A 328 1.88 18.53 10.66
N TYR A 329 2.63 17.47 10.95
CA TYR A 329 4.04 17.58 11.33
C TYR A 329 4.95 18.00 10.15
N GLY A 330 4.47 17.86 8.92
CA GLY A 330 5.25 18.07 7.70
C GLY A 330 6.34 17.04 7.51
N CYS A 331 6.11 15.78 7.88
CA CYS A 331 7.00 14.66 7.60
C CYS A 331 6.45 13.76 6.48
N CYS A 332 7.30 12.86 5.96
CA CYS A 332 6.94 11.93 4.89
C CYS A 332 6.35 12.63 3.64
N TRP A 333 6.82 13.84 3.34
CA TRP A 333 6.34 14.67 2.24
C TRP A 333 6.65 14.07 0.86
N GLY A 334 5.88 14.52 -0.13
CA GLY A 334 6.05 14.14 -1.52
C GLY A 334 6.99 15.05 -2.28
N LYS A 335 7.29 14.63 -3.51
CA LYS A 335 7.98 15.44 -4.53
C LYS A 335 7.16 16.69 -4.84
N GLU A 336 7.85 17.69 -5.35
CA GLU A 336 7.23 18.89 -5.90
C GLU A 336 6.35 18.53 -7.10
N SER A 337 5.25 19.26 -7.24
CA SER A 337 4.18 19.02 -8.20
C SER A 337 3.91 20.31 -8.99
N ALA A 338 3.63 20.16 -10.28
CA ALA A 338 3.39 21.26 -11.22
C ALA A 338 2.01 21.93 -11.07
N GLY A 339 1.57 22.18 -9.83
CA GLY A 339 0.37 22.96 -9.50
C GLY A 339 -0.70 22.23 -8.68
N HIS A 340 -0.65 20.89 -8.59
CA HIS A 340 -1.59 20.10 -7.78
C HIS A 340 -0.89 19.52 -6.55
N GLY A 341 -1.11 20.13 -5.38
CA GLY A 341 -0.55 19.64 -4.13
C GLY A 341 -0.83 20.56 -2.96
N ILE A 342 -0.10 20.34 -1.86
CA ILE A 342 -0.16 21.17 -0.66
C ILE A 342 1.12 21.99 -0.52
N VAL A 343 1.01 23.16 0.13
CA VAL A 343 2.15 23.99 0.51
C VAL A 343 2.26 24.00 2.03
N TYR A 344 3.43 23.63 2.54
CA TYR A 344 3.72 23.68 3.97
C TYR A 344 4.07 25.11 4.36
N ARG A 345 3.13 25.80 5.03
CA ARG A 345 3.29 27.22 5.40
C ARG A 345 3.98 27.43 6.75
N SER A 346 3.89 26.45 7.65
CA SER A 346 4.50 26.55 8.97
C SER A 346 6.02 26.46 8.88
N ALA A 347 6.74 27.44 9.41
CA ALA A 347 8.20 27.36 9.55
C ALA A 347 8.63 26.13 10.39
N GLU A 348 7.75 25.73 11.32
CA GLU A 348 7.92 24.57 12.19
C GLU A 348 7.55 23.26 11.50
N ALA A 349 7.11 23.21 10.24
CA ALA A 349 6.92 21.93 9.54
C ALA A 349 8.28 21.26 9.28
N LYS A 350 8.39 19.94 9.48
CA LYS A 350 9.68 19.23 9.37
C LYS A 350 10.35 19.41 8.00
N VAL A 351 9.58 19.42 6.91
CA VAL A 351 10.10 19.71 5.56
C VAL A 351 10.74 21.10 5.48
N ASN A 352 10.12 22.12 6.05
CA ASN A 352 10.63 23.50 6.02
C ASN A 352 11.87 23.65 6.91
N ARG A 353 11.91 22.97 8.07
CA ARG A 353 13.10 22.94 8.93
C ARG A 353 14.31 22.27 8.25
N LEU A 354 14.08 21.33 7.35
CA LEU A 354 15.15 20.55 6.70
C LEU A 354 15.54 21.05 5.31
N ARG A 355 14.60 21.65 4.57
CA ARG A 355 14.80 22.08 3.17
C ARG A 355 14.65 23.59 2.96
N GLY A 356 14.26 24.33 4.00
CA GLY A 356 13.80 25.69 3.88
C GLY A 356 12.35 25.78 3.42
N PRO A 357 11.69 26.94 3.61
CA PRO A 357 10.34 27.17 3.12
C PRO A 357 10.30 27.17 1.59
N SER A 358 9.27 26.57 1.00
CA SER A 358 9.02 26.57 -0.44
C SER A 358 7.55 26.88 -0.73
N GLN A 359 7.30 27.67 -1.77
CA GLN A 359 5.95 27.95 -2.27
C GLN A 359 5.50 26.91 -3.31
N THR A 360 6.40 26.03 -3.76
CA THR A 360 6.08 25.01 -4.74
C THR A 360 5.19 23.94 -4.10
N PRO A 361 4.00 23.64 -4.68
CA PRO A 361 3.13 22.59 -4.17
C PRO A 361 3.82 21.23 -4.18
N ARG A 362 3.54 20.40 -3.17
CA ARG A 362 4.06 19.04 -3.05
C ARG A 362 2.92 18.04 -3.00
N HIS A 363 3.16 16.84 -3.53
CA HIS A 363 2.19 15.75 -3.38
C HIS A 363 1.97 15.45 -1.88
N PRO A 364 0.72 15.48 -1.37
CA PRO A 364 0.44 15.14 0.01
C PRO A 364 0.46 13.61 0.22
N THR A 365 1.63 12.99 0.08
CA THR A 365 1.81 11.55 0.26
C THR A 365 1.35 11.00 1.61
N PRO A 366 1.40 11.74 2.75
CA PRO A 366 0.76 11.30 3.97
C PRO A 366 -0.76 11.18 3.83
N PHE A 367 -1.42 12.10 3.11
CA PHE A 367 -2.86 12.00 2.84
C PHE A 367 -3.19 10.80 1.94
N TYR A 368 -2.39 10.52 0.90
CA TYR A 368 -2.60 9.32 0.06
C TYR A 368 -2.50 8.04 0.92
N SER A 369 -1.54 8.01 1.83
CA SER A 369 -1.36 6.91 2.79
C SER A 369 -2.55 6.81 3.76
N ALA A 370 -3.12 7.94 4.18
CA ALA A 370 -4.30 7.95 5.03
C ALA A 370 -5.54 7.39 4.30
N LEU A 371 -5.74 7.76 3.03
CA LEU A 371 -6.82 7.22 2.21
C LEU A 371 -6.68 5.70 2.00
N GLU A 372 -5.48 5.22 1.73
CA GLU A 372 -5.17 3.78 1.68
C GLU A 372 -5.53 3.10 3.01
N GLY A 373 -5.13 3.68 4.13
CA GLY A 373 -5.48 3.17 5.47
C GLY A 373 -6.97 3.08 5.70
N LEU A 374 -7.72 4.14 5.37
CA LEU A 374 -9.18 4.16 5.50
C LEU A 374 -9.86 3.14 4.59
N LEU A 375 -9.35 2.97 3.36
CA LEU A 375 -9.86 1.96 2.44
C LEU A 375 -9.66 0.55 3.01
N ILE A 376 -8.46 0.24 3.50
CA ILE A 376 -8.20 -1.07 4.10
C ILE A 376 -9.05 -1.27 5.36
N PHE A 377 -9.14 -0.26 6.23
CA PHE A 377 -10.00 -0.30 7.42
C PHE A 377 -11.47 -0.59 7.07
N ALA A 378 -12.01 0.06 6.04
CA ALA A 378 -13.36 -0.21 5.56
C ALA A 378 -13.49 -1.66 5.06
N LEU A 379 -12.57 -2.10 4.18
CA LEU A 379 -12.60 -3.45 3.61
C LEU A 379 -12.52 -4.53 4.71
N VAL A 380 -11.55 -4.47 5.62
CA VAL A 380 -11.38 -5.49 6.67
C VAL A 380 -12.52 -5.50 7.70
N ASN A 381 -13.35 -4.46 7.77
CA ASN A 381 -14.53 -4.42 8.63
C ASN A 381 -15.85 -4.70 7.90
N ILE A 382 -15.88 -4.61 6.56
CA ILE A 382 -17.03 -5.02 5.72
C ILE A 382 -16.96 -6.51 5.39
N LEU A 383 -15.79 -7.03 5.01
CA LEU A 383 -15.62 -8.43 4.61
C LEU A 383 -16.10 -9.46 5.65
N PRO A 384 -15.97 -9.24 6.98
CA PRO A 384 -16.48 -10.16 8.00
C PRO A 384 -18.00 -10.39 7.98
N ALA A 385 -18.76 -9.61 7.21
CA ALA A 385 -20.16 -9.93 6.90
C ALA A 385 -20.30 -11.23 6.09
N LEU A 386 -19.22 -11.69 5.46
CA LEU A 386 -19.12 -12.94 4.72
C LEU A 386 -18.42 -14.01 5.56
N ARG A 387 -18.66 -15.29 5.25
CA ARG A 387 -18.00 -16.40 5.92
C ARG A 387 -16.53 -16.47 5.50
N MET A 388 -15.61 -16.37 6.45
CA MET A 388 -14.18 -16.39 6.20
C MET A 388 -13.43 -17.28 7.19
N SER A 389 -12.25 -17.73 6.76
CA SER A 389 -11.29 -18.41 7.63
C SER A 389 -10.49 -17.42 8.47
N ALA A 390 -10.18 -17.77 9.72
CA ALA A 390 -9.32 -16.96 10.58
C ALA A 390 -7.93 -16.75 9.94
N GLY A 391 -7.39 -15.54 10.09
CA GLY A 391 -6.13 -15.10 9.50
C GLY A 391 -6.28 -14.48 8.11
N PHE A 392 -7.45 -14.64 7.46
CA PHE A 392 -7.67 -14.12 6.12
C PHE A 392 -7.56 -12.60 6.06
N LEU A 393 -8.11 -11.87 7.03
CA LEU A 393 -8.07 -10.40 7.02
C LEU A 393 -6.64 -9.88 7.14
N THR A 394 -5.82 -10.55 7.96
CA THR A 394 -4.40 -10.27 8.10
C THR A 394 -3.65 -10.51 6.80
N ALA A 395 -3.87 -11.67 6.17
CA ALA A 395 -3.26 -11.99 4.88
C ALA A 395 -3.69 -10.98 3.80
N PHE A 396 -4.98 -10.69 3.70
CA PHE A 396 -5.55 -9.72 2.78
C PHE A 396 -4.91 -8.35 2.96
N ALA A 397 -4.85 -7.84 4.18
CA ALA A 397 -4.25 -6.54 4.46
C ALA A 397 -2.76 -6.49 4.10
N PHE A 398 -2.02 -7.56 4.37
CA PHE A 398 -0.59 -7.66 4.08
C PHE A 398 -0.30 -7.79 2.59
N LEU A 399 -1.26 -8.29 1.81
CA LEU A 399 -1.19 -8.29 0.35
C LEU A 399 -1.67 -6.95 -0.23
N PHE A 400 -2.74 -6.35 0.28
CA PHE A 400 -3.33 -5.13 -0.27
C PHE A 400 -2.48 -3.89 0.02
N TYR A 401 -2.07 -3.68 1.28
CA TYR A 401 -1.27 -2.52 1.70
C TYR A 401 -0.04 -2.26 0.80
N PRO A 402 0.88 -3.21 0.58
CA PRO A 402 2.07 -2.94 -0.21
C PRO A 402 1.76 -2.57 -1.67
N THR A 403 0.62 -2.98 -2.23
CA THR A 403 0.29 -2.74 -3.65
C THR A 403 0.05 -1.27 -3.93
N VAL A 404 -0.73 -0.60 -3.08
CA VAL A 404 -0.98 0.84 -3.16
C VAL A 404 0.25 1.60 -2.66
N ARG A 405 0.90 1.09 -1.61
CA ARG A 405 2.09 1.71 -1.03
C ARG A 405 3.25 1.88 -2.00
N LEU A 406 3.48 0.92 -2.91
CA LEU A 406 4.51 1.02 -3.95
C LEU A 406 4.31 2.25 -4.86
N PHE A 407 3.06 2.57 -5.21
CA PHE A 407 2.76 3.79 -5.97
C PHE A 407 3.00 5.04 -5.14
N ILE A 408 2.53 5.06 -3.89
CA ILE A 408 2.73 6.21 -3.00
C ILE A 408 4.22 6.50 -2.83
N GLU A 409 5.06 5.47 -2.67
CA GLU A 409 6.50 5.63 -2.50
C GLU A 409 7.17 6.26 -3.73
N SER A 410 6.61 6.08 -4.92
CA SER A 410 7.10 6.73 -6.16
C SER A 410 6.86 8.23 -6.19
N TYR A 411 5.86 8.73 -5.45
CA TYR A 411 5.60 10.16 -5.26
C TYR A 411 6.35 10.76 -4.06
N ARG A 412 7.01 9.94 -3.23
CA ARG A 412 7.75 10.44 -2.06
C ARG A 412 9.08 11.04 -2.45
N ASP A 413 9.44 12.11 -1.76
CA ASP A 413 10.73 12.77 -1.89
C ASP A 413 11.73 12.06 -0.96
N ARG A 414 12.63 11.26 -1.54
CA ARG A 414 13.57 10.38 -0.83
C ARG A 414 14.98 10.61 -1.35
N ASP A 415 15.90 10.85 -0.42
CA ASP A 415 17.32 11.05 -0.72
C ASP A 415 18.08 9.74 -0.95
N CYS A 416 17.76 8.68 -0.18
CA CYS A 416 18.48 7.40 -0.25
C CYS A 416 17.79 6.37 -1.13
N LYS A 417 18.53 5.81 -2.09
CA LYS A 417 18.14 4.68 -2.94
C LYS A 417 19.13 3.53 -2.75
N ILE A 418 18.63 2.31 -2.53
CA ILE A 418 19.39 1.07 -2.32
C ILE A 418 19.93 0.54 -3.66
N LEU A 419 19.15 0.63 -4.75
CA LEU A 419 19.51 0.10 -6.08
C LEU A 419 18.99 1.02 -7.21
N ARG A 420 19.53 2.25 -7.35
CA ARG A 420 19.16 3.31 -8.34
C ARG A 420 17.68 3.77 -8.38
N CYS A 421 16.72 2.87 -8.15
CA CYS A 421 15.27 3.07 -8.11
C CYS A 421 14.61 2.50 -6.85
N LEU A 422 15.21 1.53 -6.15
CA LEU A 422 14.63 0.93 -4.93
C LEU A 422 15.00 1.69 -3.66
N ASN A 423 14.09 1.78 -2.69
CA ASN A 423 14.33 2.38 -1.37
C ASN A 423 13.85 1.44 -0.23
N GLU A 424 14.13 1.82 1.02
CA GLU A 424 13.70 1.06 2.22
C GLU A 424 12.19 0.78 2.26
N GLY A 425 11.37 1.70 1.73
CA GLY A 425 9.93 1.53 1.61
C GLY A 425 9.54 0.38 0.68
N HIS A 426 10.23 0.22 -0.46
CA HIS A 426 9.99 -0.89 -1.38
C HIS A 426 10.37 -2.24 -0.75
N LEU A 427 11.47 -2.29 0.00
CA LEU A 427 11.85 -3.49 0.73
C LEU A 427 10.79 -3.88 1.78
N GLY A 428 10.32 -2.90 2.56
CA GLY A 428 9.23 -3.12 3.51
C GLY A 428 7.95 -3.63 2.85
N CYS A 429 7.59 -3.09 1.68
CA CYS A 429 6.44 -3.57 0.91
C CYS A 429 6.62 -5.02 0.44
N ALA A 430 7.80 -5.38 -0.07
CA ALA A 430 8.11 -6.73 -0.52
C ALA A 430 8.03 -7.75 0.63
N LEU A 431 8.59 -7.42 1.79
CA LEU A 431 8.54 -8.28 2.98
C LEU A 431 7.11 -8.47 3.49
N MET A 432 6.31 -7.39 3.56
CA MET A 432 4.90 -7.50 3.96
C MET A 432 4.08 -8.32 2.96
N PHE A 433 4.29 -8.11 1.66
CA PHE A 433 3.61 -8.89 0.62
C PHE A 433 3.97 -10.38 0.73
N ALA A 434 5.25 -10.71 0.91
CA ALA A 434 5.72 -12.07 1.10
C ALA A 434 5.12 -12.72 2.36
N ALA A 435 5.08 -11.99 3.48
CA ALA A 435 4.43 -12.47 4.71
C ALA A 435 2.92 -12.72 4.49
N GLY A 436 2.24 -11.85 3.74
CA GLY A 436 0.84 -12.02 3.35
C GLY A 436 0.62 -13.29 2.51
N LEU A 437 1.52 -13.57 1.55
CA LEU A 437 1.46 -14.80 0.74
C LEU A 437 1.66 -16.04 1.60
N VAL A 438 2.70 -16.06 2.44
CA VAL A 438 2.97 -17.18 3.34
C VAL A 438 1.76 -17.47 4.22
N LEU A 439 1.17 -16.42 4.81
CA LEU A 439 -0.02 -16.55 5.63
C LEU A 439 -1.22 -17.06 4.82
N LEU A 440 -1.49 -16.47 3.66
CA LEU A 440 -2.59 -16.88 2.78
C LEU A 440 -2.53 -18.37 2.42
N PHE A 441 -1.34 -18.90 2.13
CA PHE A 441 -1.18 -20.32 1.81
C PHE A 441 -1.12 -21.21 3.05
N ALA A 442 -0.71 -20.70 4.21
CA ALA A 442 -0.68 -21.46 5.47
C ALA A 442 -2.05 -21.63 6.14
N ILE A 443 -3.01 -20.71 5.95
CA ILE A 443 -4.34 -20.78 6.57
C ILE A 443 -5.11 -22.01 6.07
N ARG A 444 -5.66 -22.83 6.97
CA ARG A 444 -6.56 -23.92 6.57
C ARG A 444 -7.97 -23.37 6.35
N PRO A 445 -8.65 -23.71 5.25
CA PRO A 445 -10.06 -23.34 5.07
C PRO A 445 -10.87 -23.86 6.25
N ALA A 446 -11.52 -22.95 6.97
CA ALA A 446 -12.39 -23.32 8.08
C ALA A 446 -13.74 -23.80 7.53
N PRO A 447 -14.31 -24.91 8.03
CA PRO A 447 -15.69 -25.26 7.75
C PRO A 447 -16.58 -24.18 8.37
N ALA A 448 -17.17 -23.32 7.52
CA ALA A 448 -18.17 -22.30 7.83
C ALA A 448 -18.32 -21.95 9.32
N ALA A 449 -17.30 -21.37 9.95
CA ALA A 449 -17.43 -20.88 11.32
C ALA A 449 -18.39 -19.68 11.33
N ALA A 450 -19.26 -19.65 12.34
CA ALA A 450 -20.33 -18.67 12.47
C ALA A 450 -19.81 -17.24 12.28
N SER A 451 -20.58 -16.42 11.55
CA SER A 451 -20.39 -14.97 11.53
C SER A 451 -20.16 -14.46 12.96
N PRO A 452 -19.22 -13.54 13.19
CA PRO A 452 -18.97 -13.03 14.54
C PRO A 452 -20.30 -12.54 15.13
N SER A 453 -20.64 -13.06 16.32
CA SER A 453 -21.83 -12.63 17.04
C SER A 453 -21.80 -11.11 17.19
N PRO A 454 -22.89 -10.38 16.91
CA PRO A 454 -22.95 -8.97 17.22
C PRO A 454 -22.66 -8.76 18.71
N LEU A 455 -22.06 -7.60 19.04
CA LEU A 455 -21.83 -7.21 20.44
C LEU A 455 -23.14 -7.35 21.22
N ASN A 456 -23.17 -8.30 22.15
CA ASN A 456 -24.31 -8.47 23.04
C ASN A 456 -24.22 -7.49 24.22
N ALA A 457 -25.32 -7.36 24.97
CA ALA A 457 -25.38 -6.46 26.13
C ALA A 457 -24.29 -6.75 27.18
N ALA A 458 -23.90 -8.02 27.35
CA ALA A 458 -22.83 -8.42 28.27
C ALA A 458 -21.44 -7.92 27.81
N ALA A 459 -21.15 -7.98 26.51
CA ALA A 459 -19.93 -7.44 25.93
C ALA A 459 -19.87 -5.91 26.05
N ILE A 460 -21.00 -5.23 25.85
CA ILE A 460 -21.10 -3.77 26.06
C ILE A 460 -20.85 -3.42 27.54
N GLY A 461 -21.46 -4.17 28.47
CA GLY A 461 -21.22 -4.02 29.90
C GLY A 461 -19.76 -4.21 30.30
N SER A 462 -19.04 -5.10 29.61
CA SER A 462 -17.61 -5.34 29.83
C SER A 462 -16.68 -4.30 29.17
N LEU A 463 -17.17 -3.58 28.15
CA LEU A 463 -16.41 -2.55 27.44
C LEU A 463 -16.35 -1.24 28.23
N LEU A 464 -17.44 -0.84 28.88
CA LEU A 464 -17.55 0.45 29.57
C LEU A 464 -16.45 0.66 30.63
N PRO A 465 -16.10 -0.32 31.48
CA PRO A 465 -15.00 -0.20 32.45
C PRO A 465 -13.61 -0.03 31.80
N LEU A 466 -13.44 -0.42 30.54
CA LEU A 466 -12.17 -0.24 29.81
C LEU A 466 -12.00 1.18 29.28
N VAL A 467 -13.08 1.95 29.10
CA VAL A 467 -13.01 3.29 28.47
C VAL A 467 -12.10 4.26 29.23
N PRO A 468 -12.17 4.40 30.57
CA PRO A 468 -11.24 5.25 31.31
C PRO A 468 -9.77 4.83 31.15
N PHE A 469 -9.51 3.53 31.12
CA PHE A 469 -8.17 2.99 30.90
C PHE A 469 -7.65 3.29 29.48
N ILE A 470 -8.51 3.11 28.46
CA ILE A 470 -8.21 3.45 27.07
C ILE A 470 -7.93 4.95 26.91
N LEU A 471 -8.73 5.81 27.56
CA LEU A 471 -8.51 7.25 27.58
C LEU A 471 -7.18 7.62 28.24
N ALA A 472 -6.83 6.99 29.36
CA ALA A 472 -5.55 7.20 30.03
C ALA A 472 -4.36 6.81 29.12
N LEU A 473 -4.42 5.64 28.49
CA LEU A 473 -3.40 5.20 27.53
C LEU A 473 -3.30 6.16 26.32
N ALA A 474 -4.43 6.60 25.77
CA ALA A 474 -4.45 7.57 24.67
C ALA A 474 -3.87 8.93 25.10
N GLY A 475 -4.13 9.38 26.34
CA GLY A 475 -3.54 10.59 26.92
C GLY A 475 -2.02 10.48 27.10
N ILE A 476 -1.52 9.32 27.52
CA ILE A 476 -0.07 9.05 27.58
C ILE A 476 0.53 9.10 26.17
N ILE A 477 -0.11 8.47 25.18
CA ILE A 477 0.33 8.50 23.78
C ILE A 477 0.34 9.93 23.22
N PHE A 478 -0.69 10.72 23.54
CA PHE A 478 -0.78 12.14 23.18
C PHE A 478 0.45 12.90 23.68
N PHE A 479 0.78 12.73 24.96
CA PHE A 479 1.91 13.41 25.58
C PHE A 479 3.24 12.94 24.98
N ILE A 480 3.50 11.63 24.92
CA ILE A 480 4.76 11.07 24.39
C ILE A 480 4.98 11.46 22.92
N SER A 481 3.93 11.39 22.11
CA SER A 481 4.02 11.67 20.67
C SER A 481 3.97 13.17 20.35
N GLY A 482 3.43 13.98 21.26
CA GLY A 482 3.20 15.41 21.05
C GLY A 482 4.20 16.33 21.74
N PHE A 483 4.85 15.88 22.82
CA PHE A 483 5.71 16.71 23.65
C PHE A 483 7.04 17.05 22.97
N HIS A 484 7.38 18.33 23.03
CA HIS A 484 8.65 18.87 22.61
C HIS A 484 9.12 19.96 23.57
N TRP A 485 10.43 20.07 23.76
CA TRP A 485 11.04 21.08 24.61
C TRP A 485 11.91 22.07 23.82
N ARG A 486 11.72 23.37 24.06
CA ARG A 486 12.37 24.55 23.43
C ARG A 486 12.14 24.71 21.93
N ARG A 487 12.24 23.64 21.13
CA ARG A 487 12.10 23.63 19.67
C ARG A 487 11.36 22.37 19.21
N VAL A 488 10.67 22.45 18.07
CA VAL A 488 10.01 21.28 17.50
C VAL A 488 11.04 20.28 16.99
N GLY A 489 10.98 19.06 17.49
CA GLY A 489 11.90 17.95 17.17
C GLY A 489 12.87 17.55 18.29
N SER A 490 12.87 18.26 19.42
CA SER A 490 13.62 17.88 20.63
C SER A 490 12.68 17.50 21.78
N TRP A 491 13.10 16.53 22.59
CA TRP A 491 12.47 16.22 23.89
C TRP A 491 13.05 17.10 25.00
#